data_AF-A0A2V2N024-F1
#
_entry.id   AF-A0A2V2N024-F1
#
_cell.length_a   1.000
_cell.length_b   1.000
_cell.length_c   1.000
_cell.angle_alpha   90.00
_cell.angle_beta   90.00
_cell.angle_gamma   90.00
#
_symmetry.space_group_name_H-M   'P 1'
#
loop_
_entity.id
_entity.type
_entity.pdbx_description
1 polymer ?
#
loop_
_entity_poly.entity_id
_entity_poly.type
_entity_poly.pdbx_seq_one_letter_code
_entity_poly.pdbx_strand_id
1 'polypeptide(L)'
;MCHGNRSYSRIPESVTGTMYGGCNIAGYSIFTWTLGFLMDSKQSEKTDDLHVSSFYWYDELKIERDSTLPIPTVFYSRFIENGGKLSILPTWKEAVTKGICKDKDDYYFYLREICLMWSRNKLQKYNSSEEVRLVKLMLVLRETDLMMSRLSEQIINWDSMRESDSDSSVKQKKGLDPIREMASGTGNDGISLLCRDLVSMKGSRGKLVRDISMRCEKLLPNCSNIVGPLVAARLLLEAGSLKRLCRMPASKIQVLGARNALFSHLSSGSPPPKHGLIFEHKRIHAASRRIRGKISRTLASNLIIAFRIDYYRGTIDSAFLERAQLRIEKAGKKS
;
A
#
# COMPACT_ATOMS: atom_id res chain seq x y z
N MET A 1 8.52 61.52 18.51
CA MET A 1 7.07 61.80 18.70
C MET A 1 6.28 60.91 17.74
N CYS A 2 5.08 60.51 18.15
CA CYS A 2 4.18 59.53 17.53
C CYS A 2 4.45 58.06 17.91
N HIS A 3 4.01 57.76 19.15
CA HIS A 3 3.65 56.45 19.65
C HIS A 3 2.44 55.88 18.90
N GLY A 4 2.51 54.62 18.49
CA GLY A 4 1.38 53.84 18.00
C GLY A 4 1.07 52.71 18.97
N ASN A 5 0.18 52.98 19.93
CA ASN A 5 -0.40 52.01 20.86
C ASN A 5 -1.01 50.82 20.10
N ARG A 6 -0.58 49.59 20.41
CA ARG A 6 -1.42 48.40 20.23
C ARG A 6 -1.94 47.96 21.58
N SER A 7 -3.16 48.41 21.85
CA SER A 7 -3.97 48.01 22.98
C SER A 7 -4.27 46.52 22.92
N TYR A 8 -3.95 45.82 24.01
CA TYR A 8 -4.50 44.52 24.35
C TYR A 8 -6.03 44.59 24.29
N SER A 9 -6.63 43.87 23.34
CA SER A 9 -8.07 43.62 23.35
C SER A 9 -8.32 42.24 23.95
N ARG A 10 -9.20 42.27 24.96
CA ARG A 10 -9.63 41.16 25.80
C ARG A 10 -10.25 40.05 24.97
N ILE A 11 -9.94 38.83 25.39
CA ILE A 11 -10.62 37.59 25.01
C ILE A 11 -12.09 37.69 25.47
N PRO A 12 -13.08 37.57 24.58
CA PRO A 12 -14.44 37.31 25.01
C PRO A 12 -14.57 35.81 25.29
N GLU A 13 -14.79 35.49 26.56
CA GLU A 13 -15.35 34.22 27.00
C GLU A 13 -16.79 34.06 26.48
N SER A 14 -17.16 32.80 26.31
CA SER A 14 -18.50 32.25 26.03
C SER A 14 -18.89 32.00 24.56
N VAL A 15 -19.45 30.80 24.40
CA VAL A 15 -20.07 30.19 23.20
C VAL A 15 -19.12 29.43 22.26
N THR A 16 -18.47 28.40 22.80
CA THR A 16 -18.06 27.21 22.04
C THR A 16 -19.04 26.06 22.32
N GLY A 17 -20.10 26.00 21.49
CA GLY A 17 -20.88 24.79 21.31
C GLY A 17 -19.95 23.68 20.82
N THR A 18 -19.92 22.59 21.57
CA THR A 18 -19.10 21.41 21.34
C THR A 18 -19.58 20.70 20.07
N MET A 19 -18.86 20.85 18.97
CA MET A 19 -19.11 20.08 17.75
C MET A 19 -17.79 19.73 17.02
N TYR A 20 -17.58 18.42 16.89
CA TYR A 20 -16.57 17.68 16.10
C TYR A 20 -15.11 17.74 16.59
N GLY A 21 -14.34 16.65 16.63
CA GLY A 21 -14.52 15.34 15.99
C GLY A 21 -13.91 14.23 16.83
N GLY A 22 -14.77 13.31 17.26
CA GLY A 22 -14.37 12.04 17.83
C GLY A 22 -13.55 11.23 16.84
N CYS A 23 -12.47 10.66 17.35
CA CYS A 23 -11.66 9.65 16.72
C CYS A 23 -12.54 8.42 16.43
N ASN A 24 -13.10 8.34 15.21
CA ASN A 24 -13.81 7.16 14.75
C ASN A 24 -12.77 6.13 14.30
N ILE A 25 -12.29 5.36 15.27
CA ILE A 25 -11.61 4.09 15.03
C ILE A 25 -12.60 3.22 14.23
N ALA A 26 -12.24 2.95 12.98
CA ALA A 26 -13.02 2.16 12.04
C ALA A 26 -13.10 0.69 12.48
N GLY A 27 -13.94 0.42 13.48
CA GLY A 27 -14.26 -0.91 14.01
C GLY A 27 -15.53 -1.55 13.42
N TYR A 28 -16.25 -0.88 12.51
CA TYR A 28 -17.58 -1.31 12.06
C TYR A 28 -17.75 -1.48 10.54
N SER A 29 -16.67 -1.78 9.80
CA SER A 29 -16.76 -2.08 8.35
C SER A 29 -16.46 -3.55 7.99
N ILE A 30 -16.09 -4.38 8.97
CA ILE A 30 -15.78 -5.80 8.73
C ILE A 30 -17.03 -6.70 8.84
N PHE A 31 -18.11 -6.25 9.49
CA PHE A 31 -19.32 -7.06 9.69
C PHE A 31 -20.35 -6.96 8.56
N THR A 32 -20.34 -5.88 7.78
CA THR A 32 -21.27 -5.68 6.65
C THR A 32 -20.76 -6.28 5.33
N TRP A 33 -19.44 -6.42 5.17
CA TRP A 33 -18.85 -7.06 3.98
C TRP A 33 -18.97 -8.59 3.98
N THR A 34 -19.05 -9.23 5.15
CA THR A 34 -19.22 -10.69 5.26
C THR A 34 -20.67 -11.14 5.02
N LEU A 35 -21.68 -10.33 5.35
CA LEU A 35 -23.07 -10.61 4.99
C LEU A 35 -23.43 -10.17 3.55
N GLY A 36 -22.85 -9.07 3.05
CA GLY A 36 -23.11 -8.58 1.70
C GLY A 36 -22.67 -9.53 0.59
N PHE A 37 -21.58 -10.28 0.80
CA PHE A 37 -21.14 -11.34 -0.13
C PHE A 37 -21.92 -12.65 0.04
N LEU A 38 -22.70 -12.80 1.12
CA LEU A 38 -23.51 -13.99 1.40
C LEU A 38 -24.92 -13.91 0.77
N MET A 39 -25.41 -12.70 0.47
CA MET A 39 -26.76 -12.47 -0.07
C MET A 39 -26.84 -12.41 -1.61
N ASP A 40 -25.71 -12.31 -2.32
CA ASP A 40 -25.68 -12.17 -3.79
C ASP A 40 -25.61 -13.52 -4.54
N SER A 41 -25.95 -14.63 -3.87
CA SER A 41 -25.98 -15.98 -4.46
C SER A 41 -27.39 -16.53 -4.70
N LYS A 42 -28.44 -15.74 -4.44
CA LYS A 42 -29.83 -16.10 -4.74
C LYS A 42 -30.28 -15.62 -6.13
N GLN A 43 -29.58 -16.01 -7.20
CA GLN A 43 -30.17 -16.04 -8.54
C GLN A 43 -29.49 -17.12 -9.38
N SER A 44 -30.02 -18.34 -9.30
CA SER A 44 -30.14 -19.30 -10.42
C SER A 44 -30.58 -20.65 -9.85
N GLU A 45 -31.80 -20.73 -9.33
CA GLU A 45 -32.51 -22.01 -9.25
C GLU A 45 -33.21 -22.23 -10.59
N LYS A 46 -32.61 -23.09 -11.42
CA LYS A 46 -33.36 -23.96 -12.32
C LYS A 46 -32.67 -25.33 -12.30
N THR A 47 -33.47 -26.29 -11.89
CA THR A 47 -33.29 -27.73 -11.88
C THR A 47 -32.60 -28.23 -13.15
N ASP A 48 -31.57 -29.06 -12.97
CA ASP A 48 -31.31 -30.19 -13.85
C ASP A 48 -31.00 -31.39 -12.97
N ASP A 49 -31.95 -32.33 -12.98
CA ASP A 49 -31.82 -33.68 -12.44
C ASP A 49 -30.73 -34.41 -13.23
N LEU A 50 -29.52 -34.44 -12.67
CA LEU A 50 -28.48 -35.35 -13.11
C LEU A 50 -27.98 -36.08 -11.88
N HIS A 51 -28.25 -37.39 -11.85
CA HIS A 51 -27.55 -38.39 -11.04
C HIS A 51 -26.04 -38.33 -11.35
N VAL A 52 -25.35 -37.32 -10.84
CA VAL A 52 -23.91 -37.37 -10.63
C VAL A 52 -23.74 -38.01 -9.26
N SER A 53 -23.13 -39.18 -9.22
CA SER A 53 -22.64 -39.81 -8.00
C SER A 53 -21.94 -38.76 -7.11
N SER A 54 -22.69 -38.19 -6.17
CA SER A 54 -22.26 -37.13 -5.28
C SER A 54 -21.49 -37.75 -4.11
N PHE A 55 -20.34 -38.33 -4.43
CA PHE A 55 -19.31 -38.63 -3.45
C PHE A 55 -18.69 -37.30 -3.05
N TYR A 56 -19.16 -36.74 -1.94
CA TYR A 56 -18.49 -35.61 -1.35
C TYR A 56 -17.22 -36.11 -0.66
N TRP A 57 -16.16 -35.30 -0.65
CA TRP A 57 -14.89 -35.67 -0.03
C TRP A 57 -15.00 -36.02 1.47
N TYR A 58 -16.06 -35.55 2.13
CA TYR A 58 -16.36 -35.88 3.52
C TYR A 58 -17.07 -37.23 3.69
N ASP A 59 -17.50 -37.89 2.61
CA ASP A 59 -18.01 -39.27 2.65
C ASP A 59 -16.90 -40.31 2.91
N GLU A 60 -15.65 -39.95 2.60
CA GLU A 60 -14.45 -40.72 2.91
C GLU A 60 -13.96 -40.49 4.35
N LEU A 61 -14.50 -39.48 5.05
CA LEU A 61 -14.25 -39.26 6.49
C LEU A 61 -15.07 -40.26 7.32
N LYS A 62 -14.88 -41.57 7.11
CA LYS A 62 -15.11 -42.50 8.21
C LYS A 62 -14.02 -42.21 9.21
N ILE A 63 -14.38 -41.66 10.37
CA ILE A 63 -13.41 -41.40 11.44
C ILE A 63 -12.81 -42.74 11.85
N GLU A 64 -11.68 -43.11 11.26
CA GLU A 64 -10.73 -43.99 11.91
C GLU A 64 -10.29 -43.22 13.15
N ARG A 65 -10.78 -43.66 14.32
CA ARG A 65 -10.48 -43.07 15.63
C ARG A 65 -8.99 -43.14 16.01
N ASP A 66 -8.12 -43.52 15.08
CA ASP A 66 -6.68 -43.74 15.25
C ASP A 66 -5.80 -42.55 14.81
N SER A 67 -6.37 -41.46 14.29
CA SER A 67 -5.56 -40.27 14.03
C SER A 67 -5.20 -39.57 15.33
N THR A 68 -3.91 -39.48 15.66
CA THR A 68 -3.36 -38.72 16.79
C THR A 68 -3.62 -37.20 16.72
N LEU A 69 -4.25 -36.73 15.64
CA LEU A 69 -4.55 -35.33 15.37
C LEU A 69 -6.01 -34.99 15.68
N PRO A 70 -6.29 -33.78 16.20
CA PRO A 70 -7.65 -33.36 16.49
C PRO A 70 -8.50 -33.25 15.21
N ILE A 71 -9.77 -33.68 15.29
CA ILE A 71 -10.75 -33.75 14.18
C ILE A 71 -10.79 -32.47 13.32
N PRO A 72 -10.77 -31.24 13.88
CA PRO A 72 -10.72 -30.01 13.08
C PRO A 72 -9.52 -29.92 12.13
N THR A 73 -8.38 -30.50 12.51
CA THR A 73 -7.15 -30.46 11.71
C THR A 73 -7.23 -31.41 10.52
N VAL A 74 -7.77 -32.62 10.74
CA VAL A 74 -8.00 -33.61 9.68
C VAL A 74 -9.06 -33.11 8.70
N PHE A 75 -10.13 -32.52 9.22
CA PHE A 75 -11.17 -31.94 8.38
C PHE A 75 -10.63 -30.74 7.58
N TYR A 76 -9.81 -29.90 8.21
CA TYR A 76 -9.18 -28.76 7.55
C TYR A 76 -8.21 -29.19 6.43
N SER A 77 -7.37 -30.21 6.64
CA SER A 77 -6.43 -30.67 5.62
C SER A 77 -7.16 -31.18 4.39
N ARG A 78 -8.18 -32.02 4.59
CA ARG A 78 -9.04 -32.55 3.52
C ARG A 78 -9.86 -31.46 2.83
N PHE A 79 -10.36 -30.47 3.56
CA PHE A 79 -11.04 -29.30 2.97
C PHE A 79 -10.13 -28.51 2.03
N ILE A 80 -8.85 -28.34 2.39
CA ILE A 80 -7.86 -27.67 1.54
C ILE A 80 -7.50 -28.51 0.32
N GLU A 81 -7.31 -29.83 0.48
CA GLU A 81 -7.05 -30.77 -0.63
C GLU A 81 -8.15 -30.68 -1.71
N ASN A 82 -9.40 -30.50 -1.28
CA ASN A 82 -10.57 -30.43 -2.16
C ASN A 82 -10.93 -29.00 -2.61
N GLY A 83 -9.97 -28.07 -2.57
CA GLY A 83 -10.10 -26.75 -3.17
C GLY A 83 -10.75 -25.68 -2.30
N GLY A 84 -11.04 -25.98 -1.02
CA GLY A 84 -11.36 -24.98 0.00
C GLY A 84 -12.62 -24.14 -0.27
N LYS A 85 -13.60 -24.68 -0.98
CA LYS A 85 -14.89 -24.02 -1.25
C LYS A 85 -15.88 -24.34 -0.12
N LEU A 86 -16.33 -23.31 0.61
CA LEU A 86 -17.32 -23.46 1.69
C LEU A 86 -18.66 -24.06 1.21
N SER A 87 -18.99 -23.92 -0.07
CA SER A 87 -20.21 -24.48 -0.67
C SER A 87 -20.22 -26.02 -0.71
N ILE A 88 -19.10 -26.68 -0.38
CA ILE A 88 -18.92 -28.13 -0.39
C ILE A 88 -18.85 -28.66 1.06
N LEU A 89 -19.30 -27.88 2.05
CA LEU A 89 -19.38 -28.32 3.44
C LEU A 89 -20.70 -29.07 3.68
N PRO A 90 -20.68 -30.19 4.42
CA PRO A 90 -21.88 -30.95 4.74
C PRO A 90 -22.83 -30.12 5.61
N THR A 91 -24.13 -30.34 5.49
CA THR A 91 -25.07 -29.78 6.48
C THR A 91 -24.87 -30.47 7.84
N TRP A 92 -25.26 -29.80 8.93
CA TRP A 92 -25.10 -30.36 10.28
C TRP A 92 -25.79 -31.73 10.45
N LYS A 93 -26.89 -31.97 9.74
CA LYS A 93 -27.60 -33.26 9.75
C LYS A 93 -26.77 -34.36 9.10
N GLU A 94 -26.23 -34.09 7.92
CA GLU A 94 -25.36 -35.03 7.19
C GLU A 94 -24.08 -35.31 7.97
N ALA A 95 -23.48 -34.29 8.58
CA ALA A 95 -22.29 -34.43 9.42
C ALA A 95 -22.54 -35.34 10.64
N VAL A 96 -23.71 -35.23 11.28
CA VAL A 96 -24.10 -36.12 12.38
C VAL A 96 -24.38 -37.54 11.88
N THR A 97 -25.09 -37.71 10.76
CA THR A 97 -25.36 -39.03 10.16
C THR A 97 -24.09 -39.77 9.77
N LYS A 98 -23.06 -39.05 9.31
CA LYS A 98 -21.75 -39.60 8.97
C LYS A 98 -20.83 -39.78 10.17
N GLY A 99 -21.27 -39.40 11.37
CA GLY A 99 -20.49 -39.52 12.61
C GLY A 99 -19.35 -38.51 12.76
N ILE A 100 -19.36 -37.44 11.95
CA ILE A 100 -18.34 -36.37 11.99
C ILE A 100 -18.50 -35.51 13.25
N CYS A 101 -19.74 -35.29 13.67
CA CYS A 101 -20.10 -34.45 14.83
C CYS A 101 -21.10 -35.20 15.71
N LYS A 102 -21.07 -34.93 17.02
CA LYS A 102 -22.02 -35.54 17.97
C LYS A 102 -23.41 -34.93 17.87
N ASP A 103 -23.45 -33.61 17.78
CA ASP A 103 -24.67 -32.81 17.75
C ASP A 103 -24.47 -31.55 16.90
N LYS A 104 -25.50 -30.71 16.88
CA LYS A 104 -25.51 -29.45 16.13
C LYS A 104 -24.48 -28.45 16.67
N ASP A 105 -24.22 -28.45 17.98
CA ASP A 105 -23.32 -27.48 18.62
C ASP A 105 -21.85 -27.85 18.36
N ASP A 106 -21.53 -29.15 18.42
CA ASP A 106 -20.24 -29.73 18.05
C ASP A 106 -19.92 -29.45 16.57
N TYR A 107 -20.93 -29.53 15.70
CA TYR A 107 -20.78 -29.13 14.29
C TYR A 107 -20.40 -27.65 14.13
N TYR A 108 -21.09 -26.73 14.80
CA TYR A 108 -20.75 -25.30 14.71
C TYR A 108 -19.39 -24.97 15.35
N PHE A 109 -19.03 -25.67 16.42
CA PHE A 109 -17.71 -25.56 17.03
C PHE A 109 -16.62 -25.93 16.01
N TYR A 110 -16.72 -27.09 15.36
CA TYR A 110 -15.77 -27.49 14.33
C TYR A 110 -15.76 -26.54 13.14
N LEU A 111 -16.93 -26.13 12.65
CA LEU A 111 -17.03 -25.18 11.54
C LEU A 111 -16.31 -23.86 11.84
N ARG A 112 -16.50 -23.33 13.07
CA ARG A 112 -15.80 -22.14 13.54
C ARG A 112 -14.29 -22.35 13.54
N GLU A 113 -13.79 -23.45 14.11
CA GLU A 113 -12.36 -23.74 14.16
C GLU A 113 -11.75 -23.88 12.75
N ILE A 114 -12.43 -24.56 11.83
CA ILE A 114 -12.02 -24.70 10.42
C ILE A 114 -11.96 -23.32 9.75
N CYS A 115 -12.95 -22.46 9.98
CA CYS A 115 -12.98 -21.10 9.42
C CYS A 115 -11.84 -20.23 9.96
N LEU A 116 -11.53 -20.36 11.26
CA LEU A 116 -10.40 -19.67 11.88
C LEU A 116 -9.06 -20.18 11.33
N MET A 117 -8.89 -21.49 11.20
CA MET A 117 -7.70 -22.11 10.59
C MET A 117 -7.53 -21.67 9.13
N TRP A 118 -8.62 -21.67 8.35
CA TRP A 118 -8.60 -21.22 6.96
C TRP A 118 -8.22 -19.75 6.82
N SER A 119 -8.84 -18.88 7.62
CA SER A 119 -8.52 -17.47 7.66
C SER A 119 -7.05 -17.23 8.04
N ARG A 120 -6.55 -17.91 9.09
CA ARG A 120 -5.15 -17.84 9.53
C ARG A 120 -4.19 -18.24 8.41
N ASN A 121 -4.41 -19.40 7.77
CA ASN A 121 -3.53 -19.87 6.71
C ASN A 121 -3.57 -18.94 5.48
N LYS A 122 -4.76 -18.45 5.10
CA LYS A 122 -4.91 -17.48 4.00
C LYS A 122 -4.18 -16.17 4.29
N LEU A 123 -4.26 -15.66 5.52
CA LEU A 123 -3.52 -14.47 5.96
C LEU A 123 -2.02 -14.72 5.99
N GLN A 124 -1.56 -15.89 6.43
CA GLN A 124 -0.14 -16.24 6.47
C GLN A 124 0.44 -16.33 5.06
N LYS A 125 -0.26 -16.99 4.12
CA LYS A 125 0.11 -17.02 2.70
C LYS A 125 0.16 -15.61 2.10
N TYR A 126 -0.85 -14.77 2.40
CA TYR A 126 -0.88 -13.38 1.93
C TYR A 126 0.29 -12.55 2.48
N ASN A 127 0.55 -12.61 3.79
CA ASN A 127 1.65 -11.89 4.43
C ASN A 127 3.04 -12.35 3.96
N SER A 128 3.16 -13.62 3.55
CA SER A 128 4.40 -14.20 3.04
C SER A 128 4.68 -13.82 1.59
N SER A 129 3.70 -13.26 0.86
CA SER A 129 3.90 -12.81 -0.52
C SER A 129 4.99 -11.73 -0.60
N GLU A 130 5.88 -11.85 -1.58
CA GLU A 130 6.91 -10.83 -1.87
C GLU A 130 6.28 -9.46 -2.18
N GLU A 131 5.10 -9.45 -2.81
CA GLU A 131 4.33 -8.23 -3.09
C GLU A 131 3.98 -7.48 -1.81
N VAL A 132 3.42 -8.19 -0.82
CA VAL A 132 2.98 -7.59 0.46
C VAL A 132 4.20 -7.09 1.24
N ARG A 133 5.31 -7.85 1.23
CA ARG A 133 6.56 -7.41 1.84
C ARG A 133 7.10 -6.14 1.19
N LEU A 134 7.11 -6.06 -0.15
CA LEU A 134 7.53 -4.85 -0.86
C LEU A 134 6.67 -3.64 -0.52
N VAL A 135 5.35 -3.79 -0.50
CA VAL A 135 4.40 -2.72 -0.12
C VAL A 135 4.65 -2.24 1.31
N LYS A 136 4.85 -3.17 2.26
CA LYS A 136 5.16 -2.82 3.67
C LYS A 136 6.51 -2.10 3.79
N LEU A 137 7.55 -2.54 3.09
CA LEU A 137 8.85 -1.86 3.09
C LEU A 137 8.74 -0.44 2.51
N MET A 138 7.96 -0.26 1.45
CA MET A 138 7.73 1.07 0.86
C MET A 138 6.95 2.00 1.81
N LEU A 139 6.00 1.47 2.59
CA LEU A 139 5.34 2.22 3.67
C LEU A 139 6.32 2.66 4.74
N VAL A 140 7.17 1.75 5.21
CA VAL A 140 8.23 2.07 6.18
C VAL A 140 9.16 3.15 5.61
N LEU A 141 9.59 3.03 4.35
CA LEU A 141 10.44 4.04 3.72
C LEU A 141 9.76 5.42 3.70
N ARG A 142 8.47 5.47 3.33
CA ARG A 142 7.71 6.72 3.30
C ARG A 142 7.62 7.37 4.68
N GLU A 143 7.36 6.58 5.71
CA GLU A 143 7.30 7.07 7.08
C GLU A 143 8.67 7.55 7.56
N THR A 144 9.74 6.81 7.27
CA THR A 144 11.10 7.24 7.58
C THR A 144 11.46 8.55 6.89
N ASP A 145 11.08 8.73 5.61
CA ASP A 145 11.31 9.98 4.88
C ASP A 145 10.56 11.14 5.55
N LEU A 146 9.30 10.94 5.94
CA LEU A 146 8.50 11.97 6.61
C LEU A 146 9.08 12.36 7.98
N MET A 147 9.44 11.37 8.80
CA MET A 147 10.05 11.60 10.11
C MET A 147 11.38 12.34 9.97
N MET A 148 12.25 11.89 9.06
CA MET A 148 13.54 12.54 8.81
C MET A 148 13.35 13.99 8.34
N SER A 149 12.42 14.26 7.43
CA SER A 149 12.14 15.62 6.97
C SER A 149 11.64 16.52 8.09
N ARG A 150 10.67 16.05 8.88
CA ARG A 150 10.13 16.83 10.01
C ARG A 150 11.18 17.13 11.07
N LEU A 151 11.97 16.13 11.46
CA LEU A 151 13.04 16.32 12.44
C LEU A 151 14.13 17.24 11.90
N SER A 152 14.50 17.11 10.63
CA SER A 152 15.47 17.99 9.98
C SER A 152 15.01 19.44 10.00
N GLU A 153 13.73 19.69 9.67
CA GLU A 153 13.13 21.03 9.71
C GLU A 153 13.18 21.64 11.11
N GLN A 154 12.81 20.88 12.14
CA GLN A 154 12.82 21.39 13.52
C GLN A 154 14.23 21.72 14.03
N ILE A 155 15.22 20.89 13.68
CA ILE A 155 16.63 21.11 14.06
C ILE A 155 17.19 22.34 13.36
N ILE A 156 16.91 22.51 12.06
CA ILE A 156 17.35 23.70 11.31
C ILE A 156 16.72 24.97 11.90
N ASN A 157 15.44 24.92 12.26
CA ASN A 157 14.79 26.06 12.92
C ASN A 157 15.44 26.39 14.26
N TRP A 158 15.77 25.39 15.07
CA TRP A 158 16.47 25.60 16.34
C TRP A 158 17.86 26.21 16.16
N ASP A 159 18.66 25.69 15.21
CA ASP A 159 20.01 26.21 14.95
C ASP A 159 19.97 27.65 14.44
N SER A 160 18.97 27.99 13.62
CA SER A 160 18.77 29.38 13.15
C SER A 160 18.43 30.36 14.28
N MET A 161 17.73 29.92 15.32
CA MET A 161 17.48 30.74 16.52
C MET A 161 18.78 30.97 17.29
N ARG A 162 19.60 29.93 17.45
CA ARG A 162 20.89 30.02 18.14
C ARG A 162 21.86 30.97 17.42
N GLU A 163 21.89 30.95 16.10
CA GLU A 163 22.73 31.87 15.30
C GLU A 163 22.29 33.33 15.47
N SER A 164 21.00 33.62 15.70
CA SER A 164 20.51 34.99 15.91
C SER A 164 20.88 35.60 17.27
N ASP A 165 21.17 34.74 18.26
CA ASP A 165 21.63 35.17 19.60
C ASP A 165 23.15 35.35 19.65
N SER A 166 23.90 34.68 18.76
CA SER A 166 25.34 34.89 18.60
C SER A 166 25.61 36.08 17.67
N ASP A 167 26.51 36.96 18.10
CA ASP A 167 26.79 38.24 17.43
C ASP A 167 26.93 38.13 15.89
N SER A 168 26.35 39.12 15.21
CA SER A 168 25.98 39.22 13.78
C SER A 168 27.08 39.05 12.71
N SER A 169 28.23 38.48 13.06
CA SER A 169 29.43 38.41 12.22
C SER A 169 29.80 37.01 11.72
N VAL A 170 29.06 35.95 12.10
CA VAL A 170 29.29 34.59 11.57
C VAL A 170 28.65 34.46 10.19
N LYS A 171 29.44 34.79 9.16
CA LYS A 171 29.07 34.56 7.76
C LYS A 171 28.79 33.07 7.54
N GLN A 172 27.52 32.77 7.24
CA GLN A 172 27.02 31.49 6.77
C GLN A 172 28.02 30.81 5.81
N LYS A 173 28.62 29.68 6.21
CA LYS A 173 29.42 28.84 5.30
C LYS A 173 28.49 28.24 4.26
N LYS A 174 28.33 28.92 3.13
CA LYS A 174 27.55 28.45 1.98
C LYS A 174 28.00 27.04 1.59
N GLY A 175 27.13 26.06 1.81
CA GLY A 175 27.23 24.73 1.19
C GLY A 175 27.39 23.53 2.14
N LEU A 176 27.50 23.73 3.46
CA LEU A 176 27.50 22.61 4.42
C LEU A 176 26.09 22.29 4.92
N ASP A 177 25.75 21.00 5.04
CA ASP A 177 24.49 20.52 5.64
C ASP A 177 24.55 20.82 7.16
N PRO A 178 23.75 21.77 7.70
CA PRO A 178 23.85 22.22 9.10
C PRO A 178 23.75 21.05 10.10
N ILE A 179 22.94 20.04 9.76
CA ILE A 179 22.75 18.84 10.57
C ILE A 179 24.05 18.04 10.68
N ARG A 180 24.83 17.98 9.59
CA ARG A 180 26.10 17.24 9.57
C ARG A 180 27.19 17.98 10.36
N GLU A 181 27.17 19.32 10.32
CA GLU A 181 28.06 20.15 11.11
C GLU A 181 27.77 19.99 12.61
N MET A 182 26.51 20.13 13.01
CA MET A 182 26.06 19.90 14.38
C MET A 182 26.35 18.47 14.85
N ALA A 183 26.15 17.46 14.00
CA ALA A 183 26.47 16.06 14.34
C ALA A 183 27.97 15.83 14.61
N SER A 184 28.83 16.59 13.91
CA SER A 184 30.29 16.51 14.03
C SER A 184 30.86 17.29 15.21
N GLY A 185 30.05 18.12 15.87
CA GLY A 185 30.44 18.83 17.08
C GLY A 185 30.82 17.87 18.20
N THR A 186 31.77 18.29 19.03
CA THR A 186 32.19 17.59 20.26
C THR A 186 31.18 17.70 21.40
N GLY A 187 30.14 18.53 21.23
CA GLY A 187 29.04 18.66 22.17
C GLY A 187 28.27 17.33 22.36
N ASN A 188 27.80 17.11 23.58
CA ASN A 188 26.97 15.96 23.95
C ASN A 188 25.57 16.40 24.40
N ASP A 189 25.09 17.53 23.86
CA ASP A 189 23.73 18.00 24.08
C ASP A 189 22.72 17.12 23.32
N GLY A 190 21.46 17.16 23.76
CA GLY A 190 20.40 16.33 23.16
C GLY A 190 20.23 16.57 21.66
N ILE A 191 20.56 17.76 21.17
CA ILE A 191 20.40 18.14 19.76
C ILE A 191 21.53 17.56 18.91
N SER A 192 22.78 17.61 19.37
CA SER A 192 23.89 16.95 18.67
C SER A 192 23.67 15.43 18.57
N LEU A 193 23.07 14.82 19.60
CA LEU A 193 22.66 13.40 19.55
C LEU A 193 21.59 13.15 18.48
N LEU A 194 20.53 13.95 18.45
CA LEU A 194 19.49 13.84 17.40
C LEU A 194 20.06 14.06 15.99
N CYS A 195 21.02 14.96 15.82
CA CYS A 195 21.72 15.16 14.56
C CYS A 195 22.50 13.91 14.12
N ARG A 196 23.22 13.25 15.05
CA ARG A 196 23.92 11.99 14.78
C ARG A 196 22.94 10.86 14.42
N ASP A 197 21.82 10.77 15.14
CA ASP A 197 20.76 9.81 14.85
C ASP A 197 20.16 10.04 13.46
N LEU A 198 19.90 11.29 13.06
CA LEU A 198 19.44 11.61 11.71
C LEU A 198 20.45 11.22 10.63
N VAL A 199 21.75 11.40 10.86
CA VAL A 199 22.79 10.94 9.94
C VAL A 199 22.78 9.42 9.83
N SER A 200 22.65 8.70 10.96
CA SER A 200 22.49 7.25 10.98
C SER A 200 21.24 6.78 10.24
N MET A 201 20.11 7.47 10.45
CA MET A 201 18.85 7.23 9.73
C MET A 201 18.99 7.45 8.23
N LYS A 202 19.70 8.49 7.76
CA LYS A 202 20.04 8.69 6.34
C LYS A 202 20.76 7.46 5.78
N GLY A 203 21.70 6.89 6.53
CA GLY A 203 22.39 5.64 6.17
C GLY A 203 21.47 4.42 6.08
N SER A 204 20.63 4.22 7.09
CA SER A 204 19.64 3.12 7.14
C SER A 204 18.59 3.23 6.02
N ARG A 205 18.10 4.45 5.74
CA ARG A 205 17.21 4.75 4.62
C ARG A 205 17.83 4.38 3.28
N GLY A 206 19.12 4.63 3.09
CA GLY A 206 19.87 4.20 1.90
C GLY A 206 19.90 2.67 1.73
N LYS A 207 20.05 1.90 2.82
CA LYS A 207 19.94 0.44 2.79
C LYS A 207 18.52 -0.02 2.40
N LEU A 208 17.50 0.57 3.02
CA LEU A 208 16.10 0.26 2.73
C LEU A 208 15.72 0.53 1.27
N VAL A 209 16.19 1.63 0.69
CA VAL A 209 15.99 1.95 -0.74
C VAL A 209 16.61 0.89 -1.65
N ARG A 210 17.82 0.39 -1.33
CA ARG A 210 18.46 -0.68 -2.11
C ARG A 210 17.67 -1.99 -2.02
N ASP A 211 17.21 -2.35 -0.83
CA ASP A 211 16.42 -3.56 -0.62
C ASP A 211 15.08 -3.52 -1.37
N ILE A 212 14.38 -2.37 -1.31
CA ILE A 212 13.15 -2.13 -2.07
C ILE A 212 13.43 -2.23 -3.57
N SER A 213 14.55 -1.66 -4.04
CA SER A 213 14.90 -1.66 -5.45
C SER A 213 15.12 -3.08 -5.97
N MET A 214 15.94 -3.86 -5.28
CA MET A 214 16.22 -5.26 -5.62
C MET A 214 14.95 -6.12 -5.64
N ARG A 215 14.07 -5.95 -4.64
CA ARG A 215 12.79 -6.70 -4.58
C ARG A 215 11.83 -6.28 -5.68
N CYS A 216 11.76 -4.99 -5.97
CA CYS A 216 10.89 -4.46 -7.01
C CYS A 216 11.35 -4.89 -8.40
N GLU A 217 12.65 -4.96 -8.67
CA GLU A 217 13.18 -5.47 -9.95
C GLU A 217 12.84 -6.94 -10.17
N LYS A 218 12.84 -7.74 -9.10
CA LYS A 218 12.42 -9.16 -9.16
C LYS A 218 10.92 -9.30 -9.39
N LEU A 219 10.10 -8.48 -8.75
CA LEU A 219 8.63 -8.58 -8.83
C LEU A 219 8.04 -7.90 -10.09
N LEU A 220 8.61 -6.77 -10.47
CA LEU A 220 8.14 -5.88 -11.55
C LEU A 220 9.30 -5.54 -12.50
N PRO A 221 9.91 -6.54 -13.17
CA PRO A 221 11.09 -6.32 -14.00
C PRO A 221 10.82 -5.34 -15.14
N ASN A 222 9.66 -5.42 -15.80
CA ASN A 222 9.36 -4.56 -16.95
C ASN A 222 9.06 -3.13 -16.50
N CYS A 223 8.25 -2.94 -15.45
CA CYS A 223 7.95 -1.60 -14.96
C CYS A 223 9.18 -0.91 -14.38
N SER A 224 10.02 -1.65 -13.65
CA SER A 224 11.26 -1.12 -13.08
C SER A 224 12.21 -0.61 -14.16
N ASN A 225 12.29 -1.27 -15.31
CA ASN A 225 13.07 -0.79 -16.45
C ASN A 225 12.53 0.49 -17.10
N ILE A 226 11.20 0.72 -17.05
CA ILE A 226 10.59 1.91 -17.65
C ILE A 226 10.70 3.14 -16.74
N VAL A 227 10.33 3.02 -15.46
CA VAL A 227 10.25 4.19 -14.54
C VAL A 227 11.25 4.17 -13.39
N GLY A 228 12.02 3.09 -13.25
CA GLY A 228 12.83 2.84 -12.07
C GLY A 228 12.05 2.11 -10.97
N PRO A 229 12.74 1.33 -10.14
CA PRO A 229 12.08 0.45 -9.17
C PRO A 229 11.37 1.22 -8.04
N LEU A 230 11.90 2.38 -7.62
CA LEU A 230 11.24 3.19 -6.58
C LEU A 230 9.88 3.73 -7.03
N VAL A 231 9.78 4.23 -8.27
CA VAL A 231 8.51 4.74 -8.81
C VAL A 231 7.54 3.58 -9.02
N ALA A 232 8.01 2.44 -9.53
CA ALA A 232 7.19 1.23 -9.67
C ALA A 232 6.64 0.74 -8.32
N ALA A 233 7.46 0.69 -7.27
CA ALA A 233 7.04 0.33 -5.92
C ALA A 233 6.02 1.32 -5.34
N ARG A 234 6.18 2.63 -5.59
CA ARG A 234 5.20 3.65 -5.19
C ARG A 234 3.84 3.48 -5.90
N LEU A 235 3.86 3.16 -7.20
CA LEU A 235 2.64 2.87 -7.95
C LEU A 235 1.93 1.62 -7.42
N LEU A 236 2.69 0.57 -7.10
CA LEU A 236 2.17 -0.64 -6.46
C LEU A 236 1.54 -0.33 -5.09
N LEU A 237 2.22 0.46 -4.26
CA LEU A 237 1.70 0.90 -2.97
C LEU A 237 0.37 1.65 -3.11
N GLU A 238 0.28 2.62 -4.02
CA GLU A 238 -0.94 3.41 -4.21
C GLU A 238 -2.10 2.58 -4.79
N ALA A 239 -1.80 1.55 -5.59
CA ALA A 239 -2.81 0.60 -6.06
C ALA A 239 -3.24 -0.40 -4.97
N GLY A 240 -2.34 -0.75 -4.06
CA GLY A 240 -2.53 -1.71 -2.97
C GLY A 240 -2.33 -3.17 -3.36
N SER A 241 -2.42 -3.51 -4.65
CA SER A 241 -1.98 -4.81 -5.16
C SER A 241 -1.65 -4.77 -6.66
N LEU A 242 -0.82 -5.69 -7.11
CA LEU A 242 -0.43 -5.85 -8.51
C LEU A 242 -1.63 -6.26 -9.36
N LYS A 243 -2.49 -7.13 -8.84
CA LYS A 243 -3.76 -7.51 -9.49
C LYS A 243 -4.69 -6.31 -9.72
N ARG A 244 -4.75 -5.37 -8.77
CA ARG A 244 -5.55 -4.15 -8.94
C ARG A 244 -4.87 -3.20 -9.91
N LEU A 245 -3.55 -3.09 -9.84
CA LEU A 245 -2.74 -2.22 -10.69
C LEU A 245 -2.84 -2.60 -12.18
N CYS A 246 -2.74 -3.89 -12.53
CA CYS A 246 -2.82 -4.36 -13.93
C CYS A 246 -4.22 -4.19 -14.56
N ARG A 247 -5.26 -4.09 -13.71
CA ARG A 247 -6.66 -3.84 -14.11
C ARG A 247 -6.99 -2.35 -14.24
N MET A 248 -6.15 -1.44 -13.77
CA MET A 248 -6.41 0.00 -13.91
C MET A 248 -6.32 0.44 -15.36
N PRO A 249 -7.11 1.46 -15.79
CA PRO A 249 -6.96 2.09 -17.11
C PRO A 249 -5.81 3.10 -17.13
N ALA A 250 -5.32 3.44 -18.33
CA ALA A 250 -4.10 4.27 -18.50
C ALA A 250 -4.30 5.67 -17.92
N SER A 251 -5.49 6.22 -18.10
CA SER A 251 -5.91 7.50 -17.53
C SER A 251 -5.78 7.53 -16.00
N LYS A 252 -6.07 6.41 -15.31
CA LYS A 252 -5.93 6.31 -13.85
C LYS A 252 -4.47 6.22 -13.43
N ILE A 253 -3.65 5.42 -14.11
CA ILE A 253 -2.21 5.34 -13.82
C ILE A 253 -1.53 6.69 -14.06
N GLN A 254 -1.96 7.42 -15.09
CA GLN A 254 -1.43 8.74 -15.42
C GLN A 254 -1.50 9.72 -14.24
N VAL A 255 -2.61 9.70 -13.50
CA VAL A 255 -2.88 10.62 -12.37
C VAL A 255 -2.75 9.96 -11.00
N LEU A 256 -2.23 8.73 -10.94
CA LEU A 256 -2.14 7.96 -9.69
C LEU A 256 -1.25 8.69 -8.68
N GLY A 257 -1.75 8.92 -7.47
CA GLY A 257 -1.09 9.73 -6.43
C GLY A 257 -1.36 11.24 -6.50
N ALA A 258 -2.07 11.75 -7.50
CA ALA A 258 -2.54 13.15 -7.57
C ALA A 258 -3.95 13.32 -6.97
N ARG A 259 -4.26 12.60 -5.89
CA ARG A 259 -5.62 12.47 -5.34
C ARG A 259 -6.26 13.83 -5.01
N ASN A 260 -5.53 14.72 -4.35
CA ASN A 260 -6.06 16.02 -3.93
C ASN A 260 -6.40 16.92 -5.13
N ALA A 261 -5.52 16.97 -6.14
CA ALA A 261 -5.76 17.74 -7.36
C ALA A 261 -6.91 17.15 -8.18
N LEU A 262 -7.02 15.82 -8.23
CA LEU A 262 -8.12 15.13 -8.90
C LEU A 262 -9.45 15.42 -8.22
N PHE A 263 -9.51 15.38 -6.88
CA PHE A 263 -10.72 15.72 -6.14
C PHE A 263 -11.10 17.19 -6.30
N SER A 264 -10.12 18.12 -6.26
CA SER A 264 -10.41 19.52 -6.56
C SER A 264 -11.01 19.69 -7.96
N HIS A 265 -10.50 18.99 -8.98
CA HIS A 265 -11.10 19.02 -10.32
C HIS A 265 -12.55 18.55 -10.32
N LEU A 266 -12.83 17.42 -9.64
CA LEU A 266 -14.17 16.84 -9.57
C LEU A 266 -15.16 17.70 -8.76
N SER A 267 -14.70 18.37 -7.70
CA SER A 267 -15.55 19.16 -6.82
C SER A 267 -15.74 20.60 -7.27
N SER A 268 -14.69 21.25 -7.78
CA SER A 268 -14.69 22.68 -8.10
C SER A 268 -14.43 22.99 -9.57
N GLY A 269 -14.32 21.99 -10.44
CA GLY A 269 -14.07 22.19 -11.87
C GLY A 269 -12.68 22.73 -12.21
N SER A 270 -11.73 22.72 -11.27
CA SER A 270 -10.35 23.18 -11.50
C SER A 270 -9.67 22.34 -12.61
N PRO A 271 -8.63 22.82 -13.31
CA PRO A 271 -8.02 22.04 -14.39
C PRO A 271 -7.54 20.65 -13.94
N PRO A 272 -7.80 19.57 -14.70
CA PRO A 272 -7.44 18.21 -14.29
C PRO A 272 -5.92 18.03 -14.16
N PRO A 273 -5.46 17.19 -13.22
CA PRO A 273 -4.03 16.92 -13.07
C PRO A 273 -3.46 16.21 -14.31
N LYS A 274 -2.30 16.68 -14.80
CA LYS A 274 -1.65 16.11 -15.99
C LYS A 274 -0.87 14.82 -15.68
N HIS A 275 -0.42 14.67 -14.45
CA HIS A 275 0.44 13.57 -13.98
C HIS A 275 0.31 13.41 -12.46
N GLY A 276 0.48 12.18 -11.99
CA GLY A 276 0.68 11.86 -10.57
C GLY A 276 2.12 11.46 -10.28
N LEU A 277 2.31 10.30 -9.62
CA LEU A 277 3.61 9.74 -9.23
C LEU A 277 4.57 9.57 -10.42
N ILE A 278 4.04 9.31 -11.62
CA ILE A 278 4.86 9.16 -12.83
C ILE A 278 5.60 10.44 -13.24
N PHE A 279 5.28 11.59 -12.62
CA PHE A 279 6.01 12.84 -12.82
C PHE A 279 7.50 12.75 -12.44
N GLU A 280 7.85 11.84 -11.52
CA GLU A 280 9.23 11.58 -11.10
C GLU A 280 10.11 11.01 -12.22
N HIS A 281 9.52 10.52 -13.30
CA HIS A 281 10.27 10.04 -14.45
C HIS A 281 11.03 11.19 -15.14
N LYS A 282 12.35 11.02 -15.32
CA LYS A 282 13.29 12.05 -15.81
C LYS A 282 12.77 12.83 -17.04
N ARG A 283 12.23 12.11 -18.03
CA ARG A 283 11.71 12.75 -19.27
C ARG A 283 10.49 13.63 -19.04
N ILE A 284 9.64 13.32 -18.06
CA ILE A 284 8.46 14.16 -17.76
C ILE A 284 8.90 15.37 -16.96
N HIS A 285 9.75 15.16 -15.95
CA HIS A 285 10.25 16.22 -15.10
C HIS A 285 10.99 17.31 -15.91
N ALA A 286 11.88 16.88 -16.83
CA ALA A 286 12.65 17.78 -17.68
C ALA A 286 11.85 18.42 -18.84
N ALA A 287 10.69 17.86 -19.21
CA ALA A 287 9.91 18.37 -20.33
C ALA A 287 9.22 19.71 -20.02
N SER A 288 8.94 20.50 -21.07
CA SER A 288 8.17 21.74 -20.96
C SER A 288 6.69 21.48 -20.64
N ARG A 289 6.04 22.44 -19.97
CA ARG A 289 4.63 22.32 -19.49
C ARG A 289 3.62 21.95 -20.59
N ARG A 290 3.90 22.33 -21.84
CA ARG A 290 3.06 22.02 -23.02
C ARG A 290 3.12 20.54 -23.41
N ILE A 291 4.29 19.92 -23.35
CA ILE A 291 4.52 18.54 -23.84
C ILE A 291 4.39 17.50 -22.72
N ARG A 292 4.53 17.90 -21.44
CA ARG A 292 4.38 17.00 -20.26
C ARG A 292 3.16 16.08 -20.31
N GLY A 293 1.99 16.60 -20.70
CA GLY A 293 0.77 15.80 -20.78
C GLY A 293 0.84 14.68 -21.83
N LYS A 294 1.46 14.95 -22.99
CA LYS A 294 1.66 13.98 -24.08
C LYS A 294 2.59 12.85 -23.63
N ILE A 295 3.71 13.19 -22.98
CA ILE A 295 4.67 12.21 -22.46
C ILE A 295 4.03 11.38 -21.34
N SER A 296 3.35 12.03 -20.39
CA SER A 296 2.64 11.40 -19.27
C SER A 296 1.64 10.35 -19.74
N ARG A 297 0.80 10.68 -20.72
CA ARG A 297 -0.15 9.74 -21.32
C ARG A 297 0.55 8.55 -21.99
N THR A 298 1.58 8.82 -22.77
CA THR A 298 2.36 7.77 -23.47
C THR A 298 3.04 6.83 -22.48
N LEU A 299 3.62 7.39 -21.41
CA LEU A 299 4.26 6.63 -20.34
C LEU A 299 3.23 5.75 -19.61
N ALA A 300 2.08 6.29 -19.23
CA ALA A 300 1.02 5.54 -18.55
C ALA A 300 0.49 4.38 -19.40
N SER A 301 0.31 4.58 -20.71
CA SER A 301 -0.10 3.51 -21.63
C SER A 301 0.91 2.37 -21.69
N ASN A 302 2.21 2.68 -21.74
CA ASN A 302 3.26 1.66 -21.72
C ASN A 302 3.35 0.96 -20.35
N LEU A 303 3.22 1.71 -19.25
CA LEU A 303 3.25 1.15 -17.91
C LEU A 303 2.16 0.11 -17.67
N ILE A 304 0.93 0.31 -18.19
CA ILE A 304 -0.11 -0.72 -18.07
C ILE A 304 0.29 -2.02 -18.72
N ILE A 305 0.86 -1.95 -19.92
CA ILE A 305 1.29 -3.14 -20.64
C ILE A 305 2.39 -3.83 -19.84
N ALA A 306 3.34 -3.07 -19.30
CA ALA A 306 4.39 -3.57 -18.42
C ALA A 306 3.81 -4.25 -17.17
N PHE A 307 2.84 -3.63 -16.46
CA PHE A 307 2.20 -4.22 -15.28
C PHE A 307 1.46 -5.51 -15.61
N ARG A 308 0.86 -5.61 -16.80
CA ARG A 308 0.19 -6.83 -17.26
C ARG A 308 1.20 -7.93 -17.57
N ILE A 309 2.31 -7.61 -18.24
CA ILE A 309 3.40 -8.57 -18.48
C ILE A 309 3.98 -9.04 -17.15
N ASP A 310 4.28 -8.13 -16.22
CA ASP A 310 4.81 -8.46 -14.89
C ASP A 310 3.82 -9.35 -14.10
N TYR A 311 2.51 -9.05 -14.15
CA TYR A 311 1.50 -9.85 -13.42
C TYR A 311 1.27 -11.24 -14.03
N TYR A 312 1.21 -11.37 -15.35
CA TYR A 312 0.83 -12.63 -16.01
C TYR A 312 2.03 -13.50 -16.39
N ARG A 313 3.19 -12.91 -16.69
CA ARG A 313 4.40 -13.63 -17.12
C ARG A 313 5.53 -13.58 -16.10
N GLY A 314 5.64 -12.50 -15.32
CA GLY A 314 6.71 -12.34 -14.31
C GLY A 314 8.14 -12.31 -14.87
N THR A 315 8.31 -12.17 -16.18
CA THR A 315 9.59 -12.24 -16.89
C THR A 315 9.82 -10.97 -17.70
N ILE A 316 11.08 -10.63 -17.93
CA ILE A 316 11.45 -9.45 -18.72
C ILE A 316 11.15 -9.67 -20.20
N ASP A 317 10.52 -8.69 -20.84
CA ASP A 317 10.23 -8.66 -22.28
C ASP A 317 11.05 -7.54 -22.92
N SER A 318 12.26 -7.88 -23.38
CA SER A 318 13.21 -6.92 -23.98
C SER A 318 12.64 -6.24 -25.22
N ALA A 319 11.96 -6.99 -26.09
CA ALA A 319 11.33 -6.47 -27.30
C ALA A 319 10.19 -5.48 -26.99
N PHE A 320 9.44 -5.71 -25.92
CA PHE A 320 8.48 -4.74 -25.43
C PHE A 320 9.16 -3.49 -24.86
N LEU A 321 10.20 -3.65 -24.03
CA LEU A 321 10.91 -2.54 -23.39
C LEU A 321 11.51 -1.57 -24.42
N GLU A 322 12.15 -2.10 -25.46
CA GLU A 322 12.69 -1.29 -26.55
C GLU A 322 11.59 -0.47 -27.25
N ARG A 323 10.48 -1.11 -27.63
CA ARG A 323 9.33 -0.44 -28.25
C ARG A 323 8.66 0.57 -27.32
N ALA A 324 8.60 0.28 -26.03
CA ALA A 324 8.06 1.20 -25.01
C ALA A 324 8.93 2.44 -24.89
N GLN A 325 10.25 2.24 -24.80
CA GLN A 325 11.23 3.32 -24.73
C GLN A 325 11.10 4.22 -25.95
N LEU A 326 11.19 3.67 -27.17
CA LEU A 326 11.06 4.42 -28.42
C LEU A 326 9.79 5.27 -28.49
N ARG A 327 8.64 4.74 -28.01
CA ARG A 327 7.39 5.49 -27.95
C ARG A 327 7.47 6.68 -26.98
N ILE A 328 8.04 6.47 -25.79
CA ILE A 328 8.26 7.53 -24.80
C ILE A 328 9.22 8.59 -25.36
N GLU A 329 10.23 8.17 -26.13
CA GLU A 329 11.19 9.08 -26.74
C GLU A 329 10.54 9.96 -27.81
N LYS A 330 9.80 9.34 -28.72
CA LYS A 330 9.04 10.04 -29.77
C LYS A 330 8.04 11.03 -29.20
N ALA A 331 7.40 10.71 -28.07
CA ALA A 331 6.46 11.61 -27.41
C ALA A 331 7.11 12.89 -26.86
N GLY A 332 8.40 12.83 -26.53
CA GLY A 332 9.17 13.97 -26.01
C GLY A 332 9.78 14.88 -27.06
N LYS A 333 9.88 14.43 -28.33
CA LYS A 333 10.36 15.28 -29.43
C LYS A 333 9.30 16.35 -29.74
N LYS A 334 9.72 17.61 -29.90
CA LYS A 334 8.87 18.69 -30.40
C LYS A 334 8.42 18.29 -31.81
N SER A 335 7.11 18.25 -32.06
CA SER A 335 6.58 18.22 -33.44
C SER A 335 6.56 19.63 -33.98
#